data_AF-K1Z8I6-F1
#
_entry.id   AF-K1Z8I6-F1
#
_cell.length_a   1.000
_cell.length_b   1.000
_cell.length_c   1.000
_cell.angle_alpha   90.00
_cell.angle_beta   90.00
_cell.angle_gamma   90.00
#
_symmetry.space_group_name_H-M   'P 1'
#
loop_
_entity.id
_entity.type
_entity.pdbx_description
1 polymer ?
#
loop_
_entity_poly.entity_id
_entity_poly.type
_entity_poly.pdbx_seq_one_letter_code
_entity_poly.pdbx_strand_id
1 'polypeptide(L)'
;MSNEDFILALVKKHIAIVRMLIANEKTDVNIKDKNGRTALMIAARIRNVDVMKELLTSKKTDINVKGAKGKTVFDITTSETIKKLLKNR
;
A
#
# COMPACT_ATOMS: atom_id res chain seq x y z
N MET A 1 10.90 -10.99 -10.28
CA MET A 1 10.31 -9.75 -9.75
C MET A 1 10.51 -9.75 -8.25
N SER A 2 11.33 -8.83 -7.76
CA SER A 2 11.62 -8.65 -6.34
C SER A 2 10.49 -7.86 -5.67
N ASN A 3 10.43 -7.90 -4.33
CA ASN A 3 9.51 -7.06 -3.55
C ASN A 3 9.70 -5.55 -3.86
N GLU A 4 10.91 -5.16 -4.26
CA GLU A 4 11.22 -3.78 -4.66
C GLU A 4 10.51 -3.39 -5.97
N ASP A 5 10.30 -4.34 -6.89
CA ASP A 5 9.61 -4.09 -8.17
C ASP A 5 8.13 -3.76 -7.97
N PHE A 6 7.46 -4.43 -7.02
CA PHE A 6 6.07 -4.13 -6.64
C PHE A 6 5.94 -2.72 -6.09
N ILE A 7 6.84 -2.33 -5.17
CA ILE A 7 6.84 -0.99 -4.57
C ILE A 7 7.15 0.09 -5.61
N LEU A 8 8.09 -0.16 -6.52
CA LEU A 8 8.45 0.78 -7.58
C LEU A 8 7.27 1.05 -8.53
N ALA A 9 6.46 0.03 -8.84
CA ALA A 9 5.27 0.18 -9.67
C ALA A 9 4.24 1.17 -9.07
N LEU A 10 4.11 1.21 -7.74
CA LEU A 10 3.22 2.13 -7.02
C LEU A 10 3.68 3.59 -7.17
N VAL A 11 5.00 3.81 -7.14
CA VAL A 11 5.61 5.15 -7.22
C VAL A 11 5.46 5.72 -8.63
N LYS A 12 5.61 4.88 -9.67
CA LYS A 12 5.50 5.29 -11.07
C LYS A 12 4.05 5.46 -11.56
N LYS A 13 3.04 5.34 -10.70
CA LYS A 13 1.60 5.39 -11.05
C LYS A 13 1.17 4.33 -12.08
N HIS A 14 1.86 3.20 -12.17
CA HIS A 14 1.51 2.15 -13.12
C HIS A 14 0.38 1.27 -12.54
N ILE A 15 -0.83 1.83 -12.45
CA ILE A 15 -2.01 1.17 -11.88
C ILE A 15 -2.25 -0.21 -12.50
N ALA A 16 -2.02 -0.37 -13.82
CA ALA A 16 -2.15 -1.66 -14.50
C ALA A 16 -1.24 -2.74 -13.91
N ILE A 17 0.01 -2.39 -13.58
CA ILE A 17 0.96 -3.30 -12.95
C ILE A 17 0.50 -3.63 -11.53
N VAL A 18 0.06 -2.63 -10.75
CA VAL A 18 -0.45 -2.83 -9.39
C VAL A 18 -1.62 -3.81 -9.38
N ARG A 19 -2.60 -3.64 -10.28
CA ARG A 19 -3.74 -4.56 -10.44
C ARG A 19 -3.29 -5.97 -10.78
N MET A 20 -2.39 -6.11 -11.76
CA MET A 20 -1.89 -7.41 -12.19
C MET A 20 -1.16 -8.15 -11.06
N LEU A 21 -0.43 -7.41 -10.24
CA LEU A 21 0.29 -7.96 -9.09
C LEU A 21 -0.65 -8.35 -7.95
N ILE A 22 -1.65 -7.52 -7.65
CA ILE A 22 -2.69 -7.82 -6.65
C ILE A 22 -3.51 -9.05 -7.04
N ALA A 23 -3.80 -9.23 -8.33
CA ALA A 23 -4.54 -10.37 -8.86
C ALA A 23 -3.76 -11.69 -8.78
N ASN A 24 -2.43 -11.64 -8.71
CA ASN A 24 -1.61 -12.83 -8.56
C ASN A 24 -1.66 -13.34 -7.12
N GLU A 25 -2.13 -14.58 -6.94
CA GLU A 25 -2.33 -15.15 -5.62
C GLU A 25 -1.05 -15.29 -4.79
N LYS A 26 0.09 -15.45 -5.46
CA LYS A 26 1.40 -15.61 -4.82
C LYS A 26 2.02 -14.27 -4.40
N THR A 27 1.44 -13.14 -4.80
CA THR A 27 1.94 -11.82 -4.41
C THR A 27 1.58 -11.55 -2.96
N ASP A 28 2.60 -11.29 -2.14
CA ASP A 28 2.41 -10.66 -0.84
C ASP A 28 2.29 -9.15 -1.04
N VAL A 29 1.10 -8.61 -0.79
CA VAL A 29 0.79 -7.18 -0.92
C VAL A 29 1.27 -6.35 0.29
N ASN A 30 1.66 -7.00 1.39
CA ASN A 30 2.09 -6.37 2.65
C ASN A 30 3.61 -6.29 2.79
N ILE A 31 4.34 -6.66 1.74
CA ILE A 31 5.79 -6.55 1.68
C ILE A 31 6.27 -5.15 2.04
N LYS A 32 7.43 -5.12 2.69
CA LYS A 32 8.07 -3.90 3.13
C LYS A 32 9.24 -3.54 2.22
N ASP A 33 9.40 -2.25 1.94
CA ASP A 33 10.61 -1.72 1.30
C ASP A 33 11.82 -1.79 2.28
N LYS A 34 13.00 -1.38 1.82
CA LYS A 34 14.22 -1.29 2.64
C LYS A 34 14.09 -0.38 3.87
N ASN A 35 13.09 0.50 3.88
CA ASN A 35 12.78 1.39 5.00
C ASN A 35 11.67 0.82 5.90
N GLY A 36 11.29 -0.44 5.70
CA GLY A 36 10.24 -1.11 6.46
C GLY A 36 8.83 -0.57 6.18
N ARG A 37 8.58 0.09 5.05
CA ARG A 37 7.26 0.65 4.68
C ARG A 37 6.53 -0.29 3.75
N THR A 38 5.23 -0.49 3.98
CA THR A 38 4.40 -1.23 3.04
C THR A 38 4.02 -0.40 1.82
N ALA A 39 3.56 -1.08 0.77
CA ALA A 39 2.92 -0.48 -0.39
C ALA A 39 1.85 0.56 -0.02
N LEU A 40 0.97 0.19 0.90
CA LEU A 40 -0.12 1.04 1.35
C LEU A 40 0.39 2.29 2.11
N MET A 41 1.45 2.13 2.91
CA MET A 41 2.10 3.27 3.58
C MET A 41 2.73 4.26 2.59
N ILE A 42 3.37 3.73 1.54
CA ILE A 42 3.99 4.57 0.51
C ILE A 42 2.91 5.34 -0.24
N ALA A 43 1.85 4.67 -0.69
CA ALA A 43 0.72 5.28 -1.37
C ALA A 43 0.05 6.39 -0.51
N ALA A 44 -0.15 6.13 0.79
CA ALA A 44 -0.69 7.12 1.72
C ALA A 44 0.22 8.35 1.87
N ARG A 45 1.55 8.13 2.01
CA ARG A 45 2.54 9.20 2.17
C ARG A 45 2.59 10.13 0.96
N ILE A 46 2.45 9.60 -0.26
CA ILE A 46 2.43 10.39 -1.49
C ILE A 46 1.01 10.85 -1.89
N ARG A 47 0.00 10.59 -1.03
CA ARG A 47 -1.42 10.93 -1.25
C ARG A 47 -1.99 10.36 -2.55
N ASN A 48 -1.51 9.19 -2.98
CA ASN A 48 -2.01 8.52 -4.19
C ASN A 48 -3.23 7.67 -3.86
N VAL A 49 -4.40 8.33 -3.80
CA VAL A 49 -5.68 7.71 -3.42
C VAL A 49 -6.09 6.59 -4.37
N ASP A 50 -5.79 6.70 -5.67
CA ASP A 50 -6.16 5.69 -6.65
C ASP A 50 -5.44 4.37 -6.37
N VAL A 51 -4.12 4.42 -6.17
CA VAL A 51 -3.34 3.24 -5.79
C VAL A 51 -3.79 2.68 -4.42
N MET A 52 -4.15 3.55 -3.47
CA MET A 52 -4.69 3.08 -2.19
C MET A 52 -6.00 2.30 -2.39
N LYS A 53 -6.93 2.81 -3.21
CA LYS A 53 -8.19 2.11 -3.51
C LYS A 53 -7.91 0.74 -4.13
N GLU A 54 -7.02 0.67 -5.12
CA GLU A 54 -6.65 -0.59 -5.76
C GLU A 54 -6.08 -1.60 -4.74
N LEU A 55 -5.13 -1.17 -3.90
CA LEU A 55 -4.57 -2.02 -2.85
C LEU A 55 -5.65 -2.49 -1.87
N LEU A 56 -6.59 -1.61 -1.51
CA LEU A 56 -7.66 -1.92 -0.56
C LEU A 56 -8.75 -2.84 -1.14
N THR A 57 -8.87 -2.97 -2.47
CA THR A 57 -9.75 -3.98 -3.09
C THR A 57 -9.30 -5.41 -2.77
N SER A 58 -8.01 -5.61 -2.50
CA SER A 58 -7.49 -6.91 -2.11
C SER A 58 -7.81 -7.21 -0.65
N LYS A 59 -8.47 -8.34 -0.41
CA LYS A 59 -8.66 -8.89 0.94
C LYS A 59 -7.34 -9.22 1.64
N LYS A 60 -6.26 -9.44 0.87
CA LYS A 60 -4.92 -9.76 1.41
C LYS A 60 -4.19 -8.56 1.98
N THR A 61 -4.59 -7.34 1.63
CA THR A 61 -3.96 -6.14 2.18
C THR A 61 -4.20 -6.12 3.69
N ASP A 62 -3.23 -5.69 4.48
CA ASP A 62 -3.39 -5.51 5.92
C ASP A 62 -3.03 -4.06 6.26
N ILE A 63 -4.03 -3.34 6.79
CA ILE A 63 -3.89 -1.93 7.18
C ILE A 63 -3.17 -1.77 8.53
N ASN A 64 -3.06 -2.84 9.32
CA ASN A 64 -2.48 -2.83 10.65
C ASN A 64 -0.98 -3.19 10.66
N VAL A 65 -0.40 -3.48 9.49
CA VAL A 65 1.04 -3.77 9.39
C VAL A 65 1.84 -2.61 9.94
N LYS A 66 2.72 -2.89 10.90
CA LYS A 66 3.62 -1.89 11.48
C LYS A 66 4.88 -1.77 10.64
N GLY A 67 5.22 -0.54 10.28
CA GLY A 67 6.44 -0.24 9.55
C GLY A 67 7.67 -0.17 10.47
N ALA A 68 8.81 0.28 9.95
CA ALA A 68 10.07 0.35 10.72
C ALA A 68 9.99 1.18 12.01
N LYS A 69 9.08 2.16 12.09
CA LYS A 69 8.87 3.00 13.29
C LYS A 69 7.77 2.48 14.22
N GLY A 70 7.30 1.25 14.04
CA GLY A 70 6.16 0.70 14.79
C GLY A 70 4.80 1.32 14.43
N LYS A 71 4.77 2.19 13.40
CA LYS A 71 3.58 2.93 12.95
C LYS A 71 2.83 2.18 11.86
N THR A 72 1.50 2.23 11.91
CA THR A 72 0.59 1.74 10.86
C THR A 72 0.39 2.79 9.77
N VAL A 73 -0.33 2.45 8.69
CA VAL A 73 -0.73 3.43 7.67
C VAL A 73 -1.58 4.56 8.27
N PHE A 74 -2.41 4.25 9.29
CA PHE A 74 -3.26 5.22 9.96
C PHE A 74 -2.44 6.24 10.76
N ASP A 75 -1.37 5.79 11.42
CA ASP A 75 -0.50 6.64 12.26
C ASP A 75 0.36 7.61 11.44
N ILE A 76 0.66 7.28 10.17
CA ILE A 76 1.51 8.11 9.31
C ILE A 76 0.71 9.08 8.44
N THR A 77 -0.61 8.91 8.34
CA THR A 77 -1.46 9.77 7.52
C THR A 77 -2.16 10.83 8.35
N THR A 78 -2.10 12.08 7.88
CA THR A 78 -2.83 13.20 8.48
C THR A 78 -4.07 13.58 7.66
N SER A 79 -4.22 13.04 6.45
CA SER A 79 -5.32 13.35 5.55
C SER A 79 -6.62 12.70 6.01
N GLU A 80 -7.65 13.51 6.25
CA GLU A 80 -8.97 13.03 6.66
C GLU A 80 -9.61 12.13 5.59
N THR A 81 -9.42 12.44 4.31
CA THR A 81 -9.86 11.60 3.19
C THR A 81 -9.24 10.20 3.25
N ILE A 82 -7.94 10.12 3.52
CA ILE A 82 -7.23 8.84 3.62
C ILE A 82 -7.69 8.08 4.87
N LYS A 83 -7.86 8.76 6.01
CA LYS A 83 -8.37 8.13 7.25
C LYS A 83 -9.75 7.53 7.04
N LYS A 84 -10.65 8.26 6.37
CA LYS A 84 -11.99 7.74 6.01
C LYS A 84 -11.90 6.51 5.11
N LEU A 85 -11.03 6.54 4.10
CA LEU A 85 -10.81 5.39 3.22
C LEU A 85 -10.35 4.14 3.98
N LEU A 86 -9.44 4.31 4.95
CA LEU A 86 -8.93 3.22 5.78
C LEU A 86 -9.97 2.67 6.77
N LYS A 87 -10.87 3.53 7.27
CA LYS A 87 -11.97 3.14 8.18
C LYS A 87 -13.10 2.38 7.48
N ASN A 88 -13.29 2.61 6.18
CA ASN A 88 -14.36 2.01 5.39
C ASN A 88 -13.96 0.65 4.77
N ARG A 89 -12.99 -0.05 5.38
CA ARG A 89 -12.43 -1.30 4.88
C ARG A 89 -12.99 -2.51 5.61
#